data_AF-A0A832Z5Q5-F1
#
_entry.id   AF-A0A832Z5Q5-F1
#
_cell.length_a   1.000
_cell.length_b   1.000
_cell.length_c   1.000
_cell.angle_alpha   90.00
_cell.angle_beta   90.00
_cell.angle_gamma   90.00
#
_symmetry.space_group_name_H-M   'P 1'
#
loop_
_entity.id
_entity.type
_entity.pdbx_description
1 polymer ?
#
loop_
_entity_poly.entity_id
_entity_poly.type
_entity_poly.pdbx_seq_one_letter_code
_entity_poly.pdbx_strand_id
1 'polypeptide(L)'
;MVGVWEEALAEEMVYLLAHLAHAEQHLLEIGGELEDVDPRILALVNKLRIGRKKVGEVLYSSLGLSDFGGGGSEFRSTVESLWCTLKHLSMALVHCDESIEKLARRLVEALERGDEASSKKVLADIRSLLAVRKTLRDSIKATLFELPESVKGVESVRCREDLCVEAEEAGKETSVAEHAVARQG
;
A
#
# COMPACT_ATOMS: atom_id res chain seq x y z
N MET A 1 11.23 -21.80 -11.03
CA MET A 1 10.08 -21.34 -11.83
C MET A 1 8.95 -21.09 -10.86
N VAL A 2 8.72 -19.81 -10.56
CA VAL A 2 7.52 -19.37 -9.83
C VAL A 2 6.32 -19.72 -10.72
N GLY A 3 5.33 -20.43 -10.19
CA GLY A 3 4.18 -20.86 -10.97
C GLY A 3 3.33 -19.66 -11.41
N VAL A 4 2.65 -19.75 -12.56
CA VAL A 4 1.71 -18.70 -13.03
C VAL A 4 0.66 -18.32 -11.95
N TRP A 5 0.29 -19.30 -11.12
CA TRP A 5 -0.62 -19.12 -9.99
C TRP A 5 -0.02 -18.28 -8.84
N GLU A 6 1.29 -18.37 -8.62
CA GLU A 6 2.01 -17.58 -7.61
C GLU A 6 2.16 -16.13 -8.07
N GLU A 7 2.38 -15.89 -9.37
CA GLU A 7 2.38 -14.54 -9.95
C GLU A 7 1.01 -13.87 -9.83
N ALA A 8 -0.07 -14.57 -10.22
CA ALA A 8 -1.42 -14.03 -10.12
C ALA A 8 -1.82 -13.72 -8.67
N LEU A 9 -1.48 -14.61 -7.73
CA LEU A 9 -1.72 -14.39 -6.31
C LEU A 9 -0.95 -13.17 -5.77
N ALA A 10 0.30 -13.00 -6.18
CA ALA A 10 1.11 -11.85 -5.78
C ALA A 10 0.54 -10.54 -6.34
N GLU A 11 0.09 -10.52 -7.60
CA GLU A 11 -0.59 -9.36 -8.19
C GLU A 11 -1.87 -8.99 -7.42
N GLU A 12 -2.70 -9.96 -7.06
CA GLU A 12 -3.91 -9.71 -6.26
C GLU A 12 -3.57 -9.18 -4.86
N MET A 13 -2.52 -9.71 -4.21
CA MET A 13 -2.04 -9.19 -2.92
C MET A 13 -1.52 -7.76 -3.04
N VAL A 14 -0.82 -7.42 -4.12
CA VAL A 14 -0.37 -6.04 -4.44
C VAL A 14 -1.57 -5.11 -4.58
N TYR A 15 -2.62 -5.52 -5.29
CA TYR A 15 -3.85 -4.74 -5.42
C TYR A 15 -4.54 -4.54 -4.07
N LEU A 16 -4.62 -5.57 -3.24
CA LEU A 16 -5.15 -5.47 -1.88
C LEU A 16 -4.33 -4.50 -1.02
N LEU A 17 -3.00 -4.54 -1.11
CA LEU A 17 -2.12 -3.58 -0.43
C LEU A 17 -2.39 -2.14 -0.86
N ALA A 18 -2.53 -1.91 -2.17
CA ALA A 18 -2.83 -0.60 -2.71
C ALA A 18 -4.15 -0.05 -2.21
N HIS A 19 -5.21 -0.87 -2.22
CA HIS A 19 -6.54 -0.44 -1.76
C HIS A 19 -6.57 -0.14 -0.26
N LEU A 20 -5.87 -0.93 0.57
CA LEU A 20 -5.75 -0.64 2.00
C LEU A 20 -4.99 0.67 2.26
N ALA A 21 -3.91 0.91 1.52
CA ALA A 21 -3.15 2.16 1.62
C ALA A 21 -3.94 3.37 1.11
N HIS A 22 -4.71 3.21 0.03
CA HIS A 22 -5.53 4.27 -0.52
C HIS A 22 -6.71 4.63 0.40
N ALA A 23 -7.37 3.62 0.98
CA ALA A 23 -8.41 3.83 1.99
C ALA A 23 -7.88 4.53 3.24
N GLU A 24 -6.65 4.22 3.67
CA GLU A 24 -5.99 4.96 4.76
C GLU A 24 -5.83 6.44 4.38
N GLN A 25 -5.30 6.72 3.19
CA GLN A 25 -5.06 8.09 2.74
C GLN A 25 -6.35 8.90 2.71
N HIS A 26 -7.43 8.35 2.15
CA HIS A 26 -8.72 9.04 2.12
C HIS A 26 -9.31 9.31 3.50
N LEU A 27 -9.16 8.39 4.46
CA LEU A 27 -9.60 8.64 5.84
C LEU A 27 -8.78 9.76 6.51
N LEU A 28 -7.48 9.84 6.23
CA LEU A 28 -6.64 10.94 6.72
C LEU A 28 -7.01 12.28 6.09
N GLU A 29 -7.32 12.29 4.78
CA GLU A 29 -7.82 13.48 4.08
C GLU A 29 -9.13 13.97 4.71
N ILE A 30 -10.11 13.08 4.90
CA ILE A 30 -11.37 13.39 5.58
C ILE A 30 -11.10 13.94 6.99
N GLY A 31 -10.23 13.27 7.76
CA GLY A 31 -9.89 13.72 9.12
C GLY A 31 -9.25 15.10 9.15
N GLY A 32 -8.42 15.44 8.16
CA GLY A 32 -7.74 16.73 8.04
C GLY A 32 -8.64 17.89 7.63
N GLU A 33 -9.82 17.61 7.05
CA GLU A 33 -10.83 18.62 6.71
C GLU A 33 -11.75 18.98 7.89
N LEU A 34 -11.70 18.22 8.98
CA LEU A 34 -12.50 18.47 10.18
C LEU A 34 -11.79 19.45 11.12
N GLU A 35 -12.56 20.33 11.77
CA GLU A 35 -12.03 21.23 12.81
C GLU A 35 -11.41 20.46 13.99
N ASP A 36 -12.01 19.31 14.33
CA ASP A 36 -11.50 18.34 15.30
C ASP A 36 -11.52 16.93 14.69
N VAL A 37 -10.38 16.23 14.74
CA VAL A 37 -10.26 14.86 14.21
C VAL A 37 -11.07 13.89 15.08
N ASP A 38 -12.09 13.28 14.50
CA ASP A 38 -12.89 12.24 15.17
C ASP A 38 -12.00 11.02 15.52
N PRO A 39 -11.89 10.62 16.81
CA PRO A 39 -11.11 9.45 17.22
C PRO A 39 -11.48 8.14 16.51
N ARG A 40 -12.70 8.03 15.99
CA ARG A 40 -13.15 6.88 15.19
C ARG A 40 -12.43 6.80 13.85
N ILE A 41 -12.08 7.94 13.24
CA ILE A 41 -11.30 7.99 11.99
C ILE A 41 -9.90 7.43 12.25
N LEU A 42 -9.25 7.86 13.33
CA LEU A 42 -7.92 7.36 13.70
C LEU A 42 -7.94 5.85 13.99
N ALA A 43 -8.98 5.37 14.68
CA ALA A 43 -9.15 3.93 14.91
C ALA A 43 -9.32 3.14 13.61
N LEU A 44 -10.00 3.69 12.60
CA LEU A 44 -10.13 3.07 11.28
C LEU A 44 -8.81 3.08 10.50
N VAL A 45 -8.09 4.20 10.52
CA VAL A 45 -6.74 4.32 9.93
C VAL A 45 -5.81 3.24 10.49
N ASN A 46 -5.77 3.08 11.82
CA ASN A 46 -4.93 2.07 12.45
C ASN A 46 -5.32 0.64 12.04
N LYS A 47 -6.62 0.34 11.91
CA LYS A 47 -7.09 -0.96 11.40
C LYS A 47 -6.61 -1.22 9.96
N LEU A 48 -6.62 -0.21 9.10
CA LEU A 48 -6.14 -0.34 7.72
C LEU A 48 -4.61 -0.55 7.67
N ARG A 49 -3.84 0.17 8.50
CA ARG A 49 -2.39 -0.02 8.64
C ARG A 49 -2.05 -1.46 9.04
N ILE A 50 -2.71 -1.97 10.08
CA ILE A 50 -2.54 -3.34 10.56
C ILE A 50 -2.92 -4.35 9.46
N GLY A 51 -4.04 -4.12 8.77
CA GLY A 51 -4.45 -4.96 7.64
C GLY A 51 -3.40 -4.99 6.53
N ARG A 52 -2.86 -3.83 6.15
CA ARG A 52 -1.82 -3.71 5.12
C ARG A 52 -0.54 -4.45 5.54
N LYS A 53 -0.09 -4.28 6.78
CA LYS A 53 1.10 -4.97 7.31
C LYS A 53 0.93 -6.49 7.20
N LYS A 54 -0.21 -7.03 7.63
CA LYS A 54 -0.52 -8.46 7.54
C LYS A 54 -0.50 -8.99 6.11
N VAL A 55 -1.07 -8.24 5.15
CA VAL A 55 -1.02 -8.64 3.73
C VAL A 55 0.43 -8.66 3.22
N GLY A 56 1.26 -7.72 3.66
CA GLY A 56 2.69 -7.69 3.33
C GLY A 56 3.46 -8.88 3.87
N GLU A 57 3.21 -9.23 5.13
CA GLU A 57 3.80 -10.41 5.77
C GLU A 57 3.43 -11.70 5.00
N VAL A 58 2.16 -11.82 4.60
CA VAL A 58 1.68 -12.96 3.79
C VAL A 58 2.34 -12.97 2.41
N LEU A 59 2.42 -11.82 1.73
CA LEU A 59 3.05 -11.70 0.41
C LEU A 59 4.54 -12.09 0.45
N TYR A 60 5.30 -11.58 1.42
CA TYR A 60 6.72 -11.90 1.50
C TYR A 60 6.97 -13.34 1.97
N SER A 61 6.12 -13.88 2.84
CA SER A 61 6.14 -15.28 3.20
C SER A 61 5.87 -16.20 2.00
N SER A 62 4.87 -15.87 1.16
CA SER A 62 4.57 -16.65 -0.04
C SER A 62 5.68 -16.61 -1.10
N LEU A 63 6.48 -15.54 -1.11
CA LEU A 63 7.67 -15.39 -1.94
C LEU A 63 8.92 -16.06 -1.34
N GLY A 64 8.82 -16.73 -0.19
CA GLY A 64 9.96 -17.39 0.46
C GLY A 64 10.97 -16.43 1.07
N LEU A 65 10.58 -15.18 1.34
CA LEU A 65 11.43 -14.14 1.95
C LEU A 65 11.35 -14.16 3.48
N SER A 66 10.97 -15.31 4.04
CA SER A 66 10.69 -15.51 5.46
C SER A 66 11.95 -15.77 6.28
N ASP A 67 12.63 -14.70 6.67
CA ASP A 67 13.26 -14.61 7.99
C ASP A 67 12.65 -13.35 8.64
N PHE A 68 11.84 -13.54 9.67
CA PHE A 68 11.20 -12.46 10.42
C PHE A 68 11.64 -12.61 11.88
N GLY A 69 12.77 -12.01 12.23
CA GLY A 69 13.33 -12.10 13.56
C GLY A 69 14.22 -10.92 13.91
N GLY A 70 13.78 -10.13 14.89
CA GLY A 70 14.67 -9.42 15.83
C GLY A 70 15.16 -8.01 15.45
N GLY A 71 14.56 -7.00 16.06
CA GLY A 71 15.26 -5.96 16.84
C GLY A 71 16.27 -5.02 16.17
N GLY A 72 15.88 -3.73 16.12
CA GLY A 72 16.69 -2.67 16.74
C GLY A 72 17.86 -2.08 15.95
N SER A 73 17.62 -1.56 14.74
CA SER A 73 18.55 -0.59 14.15
C SER A 73 17.82 0.73 13.82
N GLU A 74 18.49 1.85 14.08
CA GLU A 74 17.98 3.23 13.98
C GLU A 74 17.81 3.73 12.53
N PHE A 75 18.18 2.90 11.54
CA PHE A 75 18.06 3.16 10.10
C PHE A 75 17.03 2.22 9.48
N ARG A 76 16.30 2.70 8.45
CA ARG A 76 15.37 1.83 7.71
C ARG A 76 16.11 0.63 7.15
N SER A 77 15.62 -0.57 7.42
CA SER A 77 16.18 -1.75 6.77
C SER A 77 15.92 -1.68 5.25
N THR A 78 16.76 -2.33 4.46
CA THR A 78 16.57 -2.44 3.00
C THR A 78 15.18 -2.98 2.65
N VAL A 79 14.61 -3.80 3.53
CA VAL A 79 13.29 -4.42 3.40
C VAL A 79 12.17 -3.42 3.65
N GLU A 80 12.30 -2.54 4.63
CA GLU A 80 11.36 -1.44 4.85
C GLU A 80 11.32 -0.50 3.64
N SER A 81 12.48 -0.28 3.02
CA SER A 81 12.58 0.54 1.81
C SER A 81 11.95 -0.17 0.60
N LEU A 82 12.16 -1.48 0.45
CA LEU A 82 11.51 -2.31 -0.58
C LEU A 82 9.99 -2.34 -0.42
N TRP A 83 9.53 -2.54 0.82
CA TRP A 83 8.12 -2.51 1.19
C TRP A 83 7.46 -1.16 0.90
N CYS A 84 8.09 -0.07 1.32
CA CYS A 84 7.59 1.27 1.05
C CYS A 84 7.52 1.54 -0.46
N THR A 85 8.52 1.06 -1.21
CA THR A 85 8.56 1.18 -2.67
C THR A 85 7.41 0.41 -3.30
N LEU A 86 7.20 -0.85 -2.90
CA LEU A 86 6.09 -1.66 -3.35
C LEU A 86 4.74 -0.99 -3.04
N LYS A 87 4.54 -0.51 -1.81
CA LYS A 87 3.33 0.25 -1.42
C LYS A 87 3.06 1.40 -2.38
N HIS A 88 4.06 2.25 -2.63
CA HIS A 88 3.89 3.42 -3.49
C HIS A 88 3.68 3.07 -4.96
N LEU A 89 4.39 2.07 -5.50
CA LEU A 89 4.16 1.59 -6.86
C LEU A 89 2.74 1.02 -7.04
N SER A 90 2.27 0.28 -6.04
CA SER A 90 0.93 -0.32 -6.06
C SER A 90 -0.17 0.76 -5.99
N MET A 91 0.00 1.77 -5.14
CA MET A 91 -0.91 2.92 -5.10
C MET A 91 -0.90 3.70 -6.43
N ALA A 92 0.29 3.94 -7.01
CA ALA A 92 0.40 4.61 -8.30
C ALA A 92 -0.31 3.84 -9.41
N LEU A 93 -0.31 2.50 -9.35
CA LEU A 93 -1.06 1.64 -10.28
C LEU A 93 -2.57 1.87 -10.16
N VAL A 94 -3.12 1.89 -8.94
CA VAL A 94 -4.53 2.19 -8.69
C VAL A 94 -4.91 3.59 -9.17
N HIS A 95 -4.10 4.61 -8.87
CA HIS A 95 -4.35 5.98 -9.35
C HIS A 95 -4.29 6.10 -10.88
N CYS A 96 -3.44 5.31 -11.53
CA CYS A 96 -3.38 5.21 -12.98
C CYS A 96 -4.70 4.63 -13.54
N ASP A 97 -5.18 3.54 -12.94
CA ASP A 97 -6.44 2.88 -13.31
C ASP A 97 -7.65 3.82 -13.14
N GLU A 98 -7.75 4.51 -12.00
CA GLU A 98 -8.80 5.50 -11.75
C GLU A 98 -8.75 6.70 -12.73
N SER A 99 -7.55 7.13 -13.10
CA SER A 99 -7.35 8.21 -14.07
C SER A 99 -7.79 7.79 -15.47
N ILE A 100 -7.46 6.56 -15.88
CA ILE A 100 -7.92 5.97 -17.13
C ILE A 100 -9.45 5.88 -17.15
N GLU A 101 -10.08 5.42 -16.07
CA GLU A 101 -11.54 5.33 -15.98
C GLU A 101 -12.21 6.70 -16.13
N LYS A 102 -11.71 7.72 -15.44
CA LYS A 102 -12.22 9.10 -15.54
C LYS A 102 -12.08 9.65 -16.96
N LEU A 103 -10.96 9.38 -17.63
CA LEU A 103 -10.76 9.76 -19.04
C LEU A 103 -11.68 8.97 -19.99
N ALA A 104 -11.91 7.68 -19.73
CA ALA A 104 -12.81 6.86 -20.54
C ALA A 104 -14.25 7.40 -20.50
N ARG A 105 -14.73 7.83 -19.32
CA ARG A 105 -16.03 8.52 -19.19
C ARG A 105 -16.07 9.80 -20.04
N ARG A 106 -15.02 10.63 -19.96
CA ARG A 106 -14.91 11.86 -20.79
C ARG A 106 -14.85 11.57 -22.29
N LEU A 107 -14.24 10.46 -22.69
CA LEU A 107 -14.20 10.02 -24.09
C LEU A 107 -15.60 9.70 -24.59
N VAL A 108 -16.39 8.93 -23.82
CA VAL A 108 -17.79 8.62 -24.15
C VAL A 108 -18.59 9.91 -24.34
N GLU A 109 -18.50 10.83 -23.38
CA GLU A 109 -19.19 12.12 -23.46
C GLU A 109 -18.78 12.95 -24.69
N ALA A 110 -17.50 12.94 -25.09
CA ALA A 110 -17.02 13.64 -26.28
C ALA A 110 -17.54 13.01 -27.57
N LEU A 111 -17.60 11.67 -27.63
CA LEU A 111 -18.15 10.93 -28.76
C LEU A 111 -19.65 11.17 -28.92
N GLU A 112 -20.41 11.17 -27.83
CA GLU A 112 -21.85 11.45 -27.83
C GLU A 112 -22.17 12.87 -28.33
N ARG A 113 -21.28 13.83 -28.04
CA ARG A 113 -21.39 15.22 -28.55
C ARG A 113 -20.88 15.40 -29.99
N GLY A 114 -20.28 14.36 -30.60
CA GLY A 114 -19.64 14.47 -31.91
C GLY A 114 -18.37 15.33 -31.92
N ASP A 115 -17.75 15.57 -30.76
CA ASP A 115 -16.52 16.36 -30.63
C ASP A 115 -15.29 15.49 -30.96
N GLU A 116 -14.97 15.41 -32.26
CA GLU A 116 -13.89 14.57 -32.76
C GLU A 116 -12.50 15.02 -32.25
N ALA A 117 -12.28 16.33 -32.10
CA ALA A 117 -11.01 16.86 -31.64
C ALA A 117 -10.74 16.46 -30.18
N SER A 118 -11.73 16.65 -29.30
CA SER A 118 -11.63 16.23 -27.90
C SER A 118 -11.50 14.71 -27.78
N SER A 119 -12.30 13.96 -28.53
CA SER A 119 -12.26 12.49 -28.53
C SER A 119 -10.88 11.94 -28.88
N LYS A 120 -10.23 12.48 -29.94
CA LYS A 120 -8.87 12.08 -30.33
C LYS A 120 -7.84 12.40 -29.25
N LYS A 121 -7.95 13.57 -28.62
CA LYS A 121 -7.04 13.98 -27.54
C LYS A 121 -7.17 13.05 -26.33
N VAL A 122 -8.40 12.84 -25.83
CA VAL A 122 -8.65 11.99 -24.66
C VAL A 122 -8.20 10.55 -24.92
N LEU A 123 -8.41 10.03 -26.14
CA LEU A 123 -7.92 8.71 -26.52
C LEU A 123 -6.38 8.62 -26.49
N ALA A 124 -5.66 9.67 -26.90
CA ALA A 124 -4.21 9.71 -26.82
C ALA A 124 -3.71 9.75 -25.37
N ASP A 125 -4.40 10.49 -24.50
CA ASP A 125 -4.10 10.55 -23.06
C ASP A 125 -4.32 9.17 -22.40
N ILE A 126 -5.42 8.48 -22.71
CA ILE A 126 -5.69 7.10 -22.24
C ILE A 126 -4.57 6.14 -22.68
N ARG A 127 -4.14 6.19 -23.94
CA ARG A 127 -3.04 5.34 -24.44
C ARG A 127 -1.74 5.60 -23.70
N SER A 128 -1.45 6.86 -23.39
CA SER A 128 -0.26 7.24 -22.62
C SER A 128 -0.32 6.68 -21.20
N LEU A 129 -1.47 6.78 -20.53
CA LEU A 129 -1.66 6.19 -19.20
C LEU A 129 -1.60 4.65 -19.22
N LEU A 130 -2.13 3.98 -20.25
CA LEU A 130 -1.99 2.53 -20.40
C LEU A 130 -0.52 2.09 -20.51
N ALA A 131 0.32 2.90 -21.16
CA ALA A 131 1.76 2.65 -21.20
C ALA A 131 2.41 2.83 -19.82
N VAL A 132 2.04 3.88 -19.08
CA VAL A 132 2.51 4.10 -17.69
C VAL A 132 2.07 2.94 -16.78
N ARG A 133 0.81 2.52 -16.87
CA ARG A 133 0.25 1.38 -16.14
C ARG A 133 1.05 0.11 -16.38
N LYS A 134 1.41 -0.17 -17.63
CA LYS A 134 2.27 -1.31 -17.98
C LYS A 134 3.64 -1.21 -17.31
N THR A 135 4.29 -0.05 -17.38
CA THR A 135 5.58 0.19 -16.71
C THR A 135 5.50 -0.01 -15.20
N LEU A 136 4.44 0.48 -14.55
CA LEU A 136 4.22 0.29 -13.11
C LEU A 136 4.09 -1.19 -12.75
N ARG A 137 3.24 -1.93 -13.47
CA ARG A 137 3.08 -3.38 -13.28
C ARG A 137 4.41 -4.13 -13.47
N ASP A 138 5.13 -3.82 -14.55
CA ASP A 138 6.40 -4.48 -14.85
C ASP A 138 7.46 -4.13 -13.77
N SER A 139 7.44 -2.91 -13.22
CA SER A 139 8.30 -2.50 -12.09
C SER A 139 7.95 -3.23 -10.79
N ILE A 140 6.66 -3.44 -10.51
CA ILE A 140 6.20 -4.23 -9.37
C ILE A 140 6.66 -5.68 -9.50
N LYS A 141 6.53 -6.29 -10.69
CA LYS A 141 7.03 -7.65 -10.94
C LYS A 141 8.52 -7.76 -10.69
N ALA A 142 9.31 -6.85 -11.26
CA ALA A 142 10.76 -6.83 -11.02
C ALA A 142 11.09 -6.67 -9.53
N THR A 143 10.34 -5.83 -8.82
CA THR A 143 10.52 -5.63 -7.38
C THR A 143 10.23 -6.89 -6.57
N LEU A 144 9.21 -7.67 -6.95
CA LEU A 144 8.77 -8.85 -6.21
C LEU A 144 9.54 -10.13 -6.58
N PHE A 145 9.99 -10.26 -7.82
CA PHE A 145 10.52 -11.53 -8.33
C PHE A 145 11.98 -11.47 -8.77
N GLU A 146 12.52 -10.29 -9.07
CA GLU A 146 13.89 -10.14 -9.59
C GLU A 146 14.84 -9.56 -8.53
N LEU A 147 14.38 -8.60 -7.73
CA LEU A 147 15.20 -8.00 -6.66
C LEU A 147 15.50 -8.93 -5.46
N PRO A 148 14.58 -9.78 -4.97
CA PRO A 148 14.81 -10.49 -3.72
C PRO A 148 15.95 -11.52 -3.77
N GLU A 149 16.32 -12.05 -4.93
CA GLU A 149 17.52 -12.89 -5.09
C GLU A 149 18.82 -12.17 -4.72
N SER A 150 18.83 -10.83 -4.79
CA SER A 150 19.96 -9.96 -4.45
C SER A 150 19.97 -9.46 -2.99
N VAL A 151 18.87 -9.64 -2.26
CA VAL A 151 18.68 -9.14 -0.88
C VAL A 151 18.50 -10.33 0.07
N LYS A 152 19.61 -10.88 0.59
CA LYS A 152 19.59 -11.96 1.60
C LYS A 152 19.56 -11.39 3.01
N GLY A 153 18.77 -12.01 3.89
CA GLY A 153 18.66 -11.63 5.31
C GLY A 153 17.71 -10.44 5.49
N VAL A 154 16.47 -10.74 5.85
CA VAL A 154 15.39 -9.77 6.02
C VAL A 154 15.10 -9.68 7.52
N GLU A 155 14.99 -8.46 8.07
CA GLU A 155 14.82 -8.28 9.52
C GLU A 155 13.38 -7.95 9.93
N SER A 156 12.64 -7.15 9.14
CA SER A 156 11.17 -7.05 9.21
C SER A 156 10.62 -6.08 8.16
N VAL A 157 9.31 -6.15 7.92
CA VAL A 157 8.57 -5.30 6.97
C VAL A 157 7.86 -4.22 7.77
N ARG A 158 8.35 -2.99 7.66
CA ARG A 158 7.76 -1.82 8.32
C ARG A 158 7.74 -0.62 7.40
N CYS A 159 6.72 0.20 7.55
CA CYS A 159 6.69 1.56 7.03
C CYS A 159 6.81 2.55 8.20
N ARG A 160 7.20 3.80 7.92
CA ARG A 160 7.26 4.86 8.93
C ARG A 160 5.91 5.07 9.63
N GLU A 161 4.80 4.88 8.93
CA GLU A 161 3.45 5.01 9.48
C GLU A 161 3.11 3.89 10.49
N ASP A 162 3.80 2.74 10.40
CA ASP A 162 3.58 1.59 11.28
C ASP A 162 4.26 1.81 12.65
N LEU A 163 5.35 2.60 12.71
CA LEU A 163 6.02 2.97 13.96
C LEU A 163 5.11 3.75 14.91
N CYS A 164 4.21 4.57 14.35
CA CYS A 164 3.23 5.31 15.15
C CYS A 164 2.21 4.37 15.81
N VAL A 165 1.80 3.30 15.12
CA VAL A 165 0.87 2.30 15.66
C VAL A 165 1.56 1.45 16.73
N GLU A 166 2.79 1.01 16.45
CA GLU A 166 3.59 0.20 17.40
C GLU A 166 3.86 0.97 18.71
N ALA A 167 4.08 2.29 18.64
CA ALA A 167 4.22 3.13 19.83
C ALA A 167 2.91 3.27 20.64
N GLU A 168 1.76 3.37 19.97
CA GLU A 168 0.45 3.42 20.63
C GLU A 168 0.07 2.09 21.29
N GLU A 169 0.42 0.96 20.68
CA GLU A 169 0.19 -0.38 21.26
C GLU A 169 1.12 -0.65 22.45
N ALA A 170 2.41 -0.30 22.33
CA ALA A 170 3.37 -0.42 23.44
C ALA A 170 2.99 0.48 24.64
N GLY A 171 2.44 1.68 24.39
CA GLY A 171 1.93 2.58 25.43
C GLY A 171 0.65 2.08 26.11
N LYS A 172 -0.18 1.29 25.42
CA LYS A 172 -1.37 0.66 26.01
C LYS A 172 -0.99 -0.51 26.90
N GLU A 173 -0.05 -1.36 26.48
CA GLU A 173 0.43 -2.50 27.29
C GLU A 173 1.07 -2.05 28.61
N THR A 174 1.85 -0.97 28.62
CA THR A 174 2.40 -0.39 29.85
C THR A 174 1.32 0.17 30.77
N SER A 175 0.31 0.88 30.24
CA SER A 175 -0.80 1.41 31.05
C SER A 175 -1.66 0.31 31.71
N VAL A 176 -1.86 -0.82 31.01
CA VAL A 176 -2.62 -1.97 31.53
C VAL A 176 -1.80 -2.71 32.59
N ALA A 177 -0.48 -2.83 32.40
CA ALA A 177 0.43 -3.40 33.40
C ALA A 177 0.48 -2.54 34.67
N GLU A 178 0.56 -1.20 34.55
CA GLU A 178 0.56 -0.28 35.69
C GLU A 178 -0.78 -0.27 36.45
N HIS A 179 -1.91 -0.35 35.74
CA HIS A 179 -3.23 -0.47 36.37
C HIS A 179 -3.47 -1.84 37.04
N ALA A 180 -2.86 -2.91 36.54
CA ALA A 180 -2.92 -4.23 37.18
C ALA A 180 -2.09 -4.28 38.46
N VAL A 181 -0.94 -3.62 38.50
CA VAL A 181 -0.08 -3.51 39.70
C VAL A 181 -0.71 -2.62 40.77
N ALA A 182 -1.37 -1.51 40.39
CA ALA A 182 -2.03 -0.61 41.33
C ALA A 182 -3.29 -1.20 42.02
N ARG A 183 -3.80 -2.35 41.57
CA ARG A 183 -4.95 -3.06 42.19
C ARG A 183 -4.55 -4.23 43.10
N GLN A 184 -3.25 -4.47 43.27
CA GLN A 184 -2.71 -5.51 44.16
C GLN A 184 -1.92 -4.93 45.36
N GLY A 185 -1.93 -3.59 45.53
CA GLY A 185 -1.32 -2.88 46.67
C GLY A 185 -2.35 -2.40 47.67
#